data_AF-A0A177HTX3-F1
#
_entry.id   AF-A0A177HTX3-F1
#
_cell.length_a   1.000
_cell.length_b   1.000
_cell.length_c   1.000
_cell.angle_alpha   90.00
_cell.angle_beta   90.00
_cell.angle_gamma   90.00
#
_symmetry.space_group_name_H-M   'P 1'
#
loop_
_entity.id
_entity.type
_entity.pdbx_description
1 polymer ?
#
loop_
_entity_poly.entity_id
_entity_poly.type
_entity_poly.pdbx_seq_one_letter_code
_entity_poly.pdbx_strand_id
1 'polypeptide(L)'
;MTGSVPSWSRSGSASAHRPSTKIVLTVVIDPSDHDPVVSELVRQGLPVVSDGRPVGSLPVTAWVDNDHEAAVLGILDHLAAAGARRIGLLTGTSTPAA
;
A
#
# COMPACT_ATOMS: atom_id res chain seq x y z
N MET A 1 -2.96 32.58 -60.27
CA MET A 1 -4.07 32.04 -59.47
C MET A 1 -3.51 31.03 -58.49
N THR A 2 -3.23 31.44 -57.25
CA THR A 2 -2.74 30.57 -56.17
C THR A 2 -3.68 30.78 -54.99
N GLY A 3 -4.57 29.81 -54.77
CA GLY A 3 -5.52 29.82 -53.67
C GLY A 3 -4.83 29.41 -52.37
N SER A 4 -4.90 30.27 -51.36
CA SER A 4 -4.44 30.00 -50.00
C SER A 4 -5.49 29.17 -49.26
N VAL A 5 -5.09 28.05 -48.64
CA VAL A 5 -5.96 27.21 -47.81
C VAL A 5 -5.88 27.71 -46.36
N PRO A 6 -6.99 27.93 -45.63
CA PRO A 6 -6.90 28.43 -44.26
C PRO A 6 -6.37 27.32 -43.32
N SER A 7 -5.35 27.63 -42.53
CA SER A 7 -4.95 26.77 -41.42
C SER A 7 -5.88 27.02 -40.23
N TRP A 8 -6.56 25.96 -39.78
CA TRP A 8 -7.38 26.01 -38.57
C TRP A 8 -6.49 25.62 -37.39
N SER A 9 -6.22 26.58 -36.50
CA SER A 9 -5.54 26.33 -35.23
C SER A 9 -6.52 25.67 -34.26
N ARG A 10 -6.30 24.39 -33.93
CA ARG A 10 -6.97 23.73 -32.79
C ARG A 10 -6.31 24.22 -31.50
N SER A 11 -6.78 25.36 -30.98
CA SER A 11 -6.50 25.75 -29.59
C SER A 11 -7.58 25.13 -28.70
N GLY A 12 -7.43 23.84 -28.42
CA GLY A 12 -8.15 23.15 -27.36
C GLY A 12 -7.19 22.99 -26.19
N SER A 13 -7.23 23.92 -25.22
CA SER A 13 -6.61 23.68 -23.92
C SER A 13 -7.39 22.55 -23.26
N ALA A 14 -6.85 21.33 -23.35
CA ALA A 14 -7.27 20.25 -22.46
C ALA A 14 -6.83 20.67 -21.06
N SER A 15 -7.71 21.37 -20.35
CA SER A 15 -7.58 21.56 -18.91
C SER A 15 -7.67 20.16 -18.31
N ALA A 16 -6.51 19.57 -18.05
CA ALA A 16 -6.40 18.33 -17.31
C ALA A 16 -7.12 18.57 -15.98
N HIS A 17 -8.29 17.96 -15.84
CA HIS A 17 -9.08 18.00 -14.62
C HIS A 17 -8.21 17.38 -13.54
N ARG A 18 -7.49 18.20 -12.75
CA ARG A 18 -6.86 17.74 -11.51
C ARG A 18 -8.02 17.32 -10.62
N PRO A 19 -8.22 16.03 -10.32
CA PRO A 19 -9.15 15.70 -9.25
C PRO A 19 -8.60 16.38 -7.99
N SER A 20 -9.28 17.43 -7.53
CA SER A 20 -9.00 18.05 -6.24
C SER A 20 -9.59 17.20 -5.13
N THR A 21 -9.35 15.88 -5.17
CA THR A 21 -9.78 14.99 -4.11
C THR A 21 -8.83 15.25 -2.95
N LYS A 22 -9.30 16.04 -1.99
CA LYS A 22 -8.57 16.29 -0.75
C LYS A 22 -8.54 14.97 0.03
N ILE A 23 -7.44 14.25 -0.08
CA ILE A 23 -7.18 13.06 0.74
C ILE A 23 -6.95 13.56 2.17
N VAL A 24 -7.71 13.01 3.11
CA VAL A 24 -7.66 13.40 4.53
C VAL A 24 -6.76 12.45 5.34
N LEU A 25 -6.62 11.20 4.87
CA LEU A 25 -5.76 10.17 5.42
C LEU A 25 -5.47 9.11 4.35
N THR A 26 -4.39 8.35 4.52
CA THR A 26 -4.05 7.22 3.66
C THR A 26 -3.91 5.96 4.49
N VAL A 27 -4.49 4.86 4.00
CA VAL A 27 -4.25 3.51 4.53
C VAL A 27 -3.28 2.82 3.60
N VAL A 28 -2.20 2.26 4.13
CA VAL A 28 -1.18 1.54 3.37
C VAL A 28 -1.21 0.07 3.78
N ILE A 29 -1.24 -0.80 2.78
CA ILE A 29 -1.35 -2.25 2.96
C ILE A 29 0.01 -2.90 2.69
N ASP A 30 0.45 -3.75 3.62
CA ASP A 30 1.72 -4.48 3.55
C ASP A 30 2.95 -3.60 3.18
N PRO A 31 3.19 -2.47 3.87
CA PRO A 31 4.36 -1.65 3.58
C PRO A 31 5.65 -2.40 3.91
N SER A 32 6.67 -2.19 3.08
CA SER A 32 8.04 -2.62 3.42
C SER A 32 8.65 -1.74 4.52
N ASP A 33 9.67 -2.23 5.23
CA ASP A 33 10.34 -1.56 6.36
C ASP A 33 10.79 -0.12 6.04
N HIS A 34 11.13 0.14 4.77
CA HIS A 34 11.60 1.42 4.26
C HIS A 34 10.77 1.89 3.08
N ASP A 35 9.44 1.69 3.16
CA ASP A 35 8.54 2.05 2.08
C ASP A 35 8.66 3.56 1.73
N PRO A 36 9.14 3.90 0.52
CA PRO A 36 9.33 5.29 0.11
C PRO A 36 8.00 6.03 -0.04
N VAL A 37 6.90 5.32 -0.30
CA VAL A 37 5.56 5.89 -0.41
C VAL A 37 5.08 6.37 0.95
N VAL A 38 5.26 5.56 2.00
CA VAL A 38 4.91 5.97 3.37
C VAL A 38 5.73 7.18 3.80
N SER A 39 7.03 7.17 3.51
CA SER A 39 7.93 8.29 3.82
C SER A 39 7.49 9.60 3.15
N GLU A 40 7.09 9.53 1.88
CA GLU A 40 6.63 10.70 1.12
C GLU A 40 5.27 11.22 1.62
N LEU A 41 4.32 10.34 1.93
CA LEU A 41 3.01 10.73 2.48
C LEU A 41 3.15 11.46 3.81
N VAL A 42 4.01 10.94 4.70
CA VAL A 42 4.32 11.57 5.98
C VAL A 42 5.01 12.92 5.78
N ARG A 43 5.95 13.02 4.84
CA ARG A 43 6.61 14.28 4.47
C ARG A 43 5.62 15.34 3.96
N GLN A 44 4.55 14.92 3.28
CA GLN A 44 3.47 15.78 2.82
C GLN A 44 2.49 16.19 3.94
N GLY A 45 2.68 15.70 5.16
CA GLY A 45 1.82 15.98 6.31
C GLY A 45 0.52 15.20 6.30
N LEU A 46 0.43 14.12 5.52
CA LEU A 46 -0.75 13.26 5.49
C LEU A 46 -0.65 12.20 6.59
N PRO A 47 -1.69 12.01 7.42
CA PRO A 47 -1.76 10.89 8.35
C PRO A 47 -1.78 9.56 7.59
N VAL A 48 -0.97 8.62 8.06
CA VAL A 48 -0.85 7.27 7.46
C VAL A 48 -1.23 6.21 8.49
N VAL A 49 -2.14 5.32 8.13
CA VAL A 49 -2.47 4.12 8.92
C VAL A 49 -1.96 2.89 8.19
N SER A 50 -1.21 2.04 8.87
CA SER A 50 -0.75 0.77 8.31
C SER A 50 -1.76 -0.35 8.56
N ASP A 51 -1.98 -1.20 7.56
CA ASP A 51 -2.48 -2.57 7.77
C ASP A 51 -1.27 -3.47 8.06
N GLY A 52 -1.28 -4.09 9.23
CA GLY A 52 -0.12 -4.71 9.84
C GLY A 52 0.69 -3.74 10.70
N ARG A 53 1.19 -4.25 11.83
CA ARG A 53 2.11 -3.50 12.68
C ARG A 53 3.44 -3.30 11.93
N PRO A 54 3.90 -2.05 11.73
CA PRO A 54 5.17 -1.82 11.06
C PRO A 54 6.33 -2.42 11.84
N VAL A 55 7.26 -3.02 11.11
CA VAL A 55 8.55 -3.44 11.64
C VAL A 55 9.53 -2.25 11.61
N GLY A 56 10.35 -2.11 12.65
CA GLY A 56 11.33 -1.03 12.75
C GLY A 56 10.71 0.35 13.06
N SER A 57 11.16 1.39 12.35
CA SER A 57 10.86 2.80 12.65
C SER A 57 10.00 3.50 11.58
N LEU A 58 9.21 2.75 10.82
CA LEU A 58 8.35 3.32 9.77
C LEU A 58 7.37 4.34 10.39
N PRO A 59 7.34 5.61 9.94
CA PRO A 59 6.71 6.71 10.68
C PRO A 59 5.19 6.80 10.43
N VAL A 60 4.45 5.73 10.72
CA VAL A 60 2.98 5.72 10.58
C VAL A 60 2.30 6.36 11.79
N THR A 61 1.11 6.93 11.58
CA THR A 61 0.30 7.57 12.62
C THR A 61 -0.36 6.54 13.53
N ALA A 62 -0.84 5.44 12.95
CA ALA A 62 -1.44 4.31 13.66
C ALA A 62 -1.30 3.04 12.82
N TRP A 63 -1.66 1.90 13.40
CA TRP A 63 -1.72 0.63 12.70
C TRP A 63 -2.91 -0.18 13.19
N VAL A 64 -3.43 -1.02 12.31
CA VAL A 64 -4.41 -2.07 12.61
C VAL A 64 -3.75 -3.37 12.22
N ASP A 65 -3.78 -4.35 13.11
CA ASP A 65 -3.15 -5.65 12.85
C ASP A 65 -4.05 -6.77 13.38
N ASN A 66 -3.87 -7.96 12.84
CA ASN A 66 -4.48 -9.16 13.36
C ASN A 66 -3.64 -9.70 14.52
N ASP A 67 -4.29 -10.39 15.45
CA ASP A 67 -3.57 -11.24 16.40
C ASP A 67 -3.08 -12.50 15.67
N HIS A 68 -1.98 -12.35 14.93
CA HIS A 68 -1.38 -13.40 14.15
C HIS A 68 -0.90 -14.58 15.02
N GLU A 69 -0.49 -14.31 16.26
CA GLU A 69 -0.10 -15.35 17.20
C GLU A 69 -1.31 -16.23 17.57
N ALA A 70 -2.39 -15.62 18.05
CA ALA A 70 -3.60 -16.36 18.40
C ALA A 70 -4.20 -17.08 17.18
N ALA A 71 -4.19 -16.45 16.00
CA ALA A 71 -4.69 -17.04 14.77
C ALA A 71 -3.88 -18.29 14.37
N VAL A 72 -2.55 -18.20 14.37
CA VAL A 72 -1.67 -19.34 14.02
C VAL A 72 -1.81 -20.47 15.04
N LEU A 73 -1.85 -20.16 16.33
CA LEU A 73 -2.08 -21.18 17.37
C LEU A 73 -3.41 -21.90 17.16
N GLY A 74 -4.51 -21.17 16.89
CA GLY A 74 -5.80 -21.78 16.60
C GLY A 74 -5.78 -22.72 15.39
N ILE A 75 -5.03 -22.38 14.34
CA ILE A 75 -4.85 -23.24 13.16
C ILE A 75 -4.04 -24.49 13.52
N LEU A 76 -2.95 -24.35 14.28
CA LEU A 76 -2.10 -25.48 14.68
C LEU A 76 -2.86 -26.44 15.60
N ASP A 77 -3.65 -25.92 16.54
CA ASP A 77 -4.50 -26.71 17.43
C ASP A 77 -5.54 -27.51 16.64
N HIS A 78 -6.18 -26.87 15.65
CA HIS A 78 -7.12 -27.55 14.77
C HIS A 78 -6.47 -28.73 14.00
N LEU A 79 -5.28 -28.51 13.44
CA LEU A 79 -4.54 -29.54 12.72
C LEU A 79 -4.10 -30.68 13.66
N ALA A 80 -3.64 -30.36 14.86
CA ALA A 80 -3.25 -31.34 15.87
C ALA A 80 -4.44 -32.20 16.33
N ALA A 81 -5.60 -31.57 16.54
CA ALA A 81 -6.87 -32.23 16.85
C ALA A 81 -7.33 -33.16 15.72
N ALA A 82 -7.08 -32.78 14.46
CA ALA A 82 -7.31 -33.63 13.29
C ALA A 82 -6.29 -34.78 13.14
N GLY A 83 -5.32 -34.91 14.05
CA GLY A 83 -4.35 -36.00 14.06
C GLY A 83 -3.02 -35.68 13.36
N ALA A 84 -2.80 -34.44 12.91
CA ALA A 84 -1.50 -34.04 12.36
C ALA A 84 -0.40 -34.16 13.43
N ARG A 85 0.78 -34.62 13.02
CA ARG A 85 1.96 -34.79 13.89
C ARG A 85 3.23 -34.13 13.34
N ARG A 86 3.21 -33.73 12.06
CA ARG A 86 4.30 -33.02 11.38
C ARG A 86 3.67 -31.98 10.47
N ILE A 87 3.55 -30.76 10.97
CA ILE A 87 2.93 -29.65 10.25
C ILE A 87 4.06 -28.84 9.60
N GLY A 88 4.04 -28.75 8.27
CA GLY A 88 4.99 -27.92 7.53
C GLY A 88 4.51 -26.46 7.46
N LEU A 89 5.45 -25.51 7.54
CA LEU A 89 5.19 -24.10 7.31
C LEU A 89 5.81 -23.69 5.97
N LEU A 90 4.99 -23.10 5.10
CA LEU A 90 5.45 -22.45 3.87
C LEU A 90 5.19 -20.95 4.02
N THR A 91 6.26 -20.16 4.08
CA THR A 91 6.18 -18.69 4.15
C THR A 91 6.65 -18.08 2.84
N GLY A 92 6.21 -16.85 2.56
CA GLY A 92 6.83 -16.03 1.53
C GLY A 92 8.30 -15.74 1.86
N THR A 93 9.09 -15.43 0.84
CA THR A 93 10.41 -14.83 1.04
C THR A 93 10.22 -13.34 1.34
N SER A 94 10.73 -12.86 2.47
CA SER A 94 10.85 -11.42 2.69
C SER A 94 11.72 -10.84 1.58
N THR A 95 11.24 -9.83 0.85
CA THR A 95 12.13 -9.02 0.00
C THR A 95 13.09 -8.30 0.94
N PRO A 96 14.41 -8.57 0.90
CA PRO A 96 15.35 -7.83 1.75
C PRO A 96 15.27 -6.35 1.37
N ALA A 97 15.27 -5.47 2.37
CA ALA A 97 15.47 -4.05 2.14
C ALA A 97 16.81 -3.86 1.41
N ALA A 98 16.77 -3.23 0.24
CA ALA A 98 17.97 -2.88 -0.54
C ALA A 98 18.75 -1.74 0.11
#